data_AF-A0A1C5HP68-F1
#
_entry.id   AF-A0A1C5HP68-F1
#
_cell.length_a   1.000
_cell.length_b   1.000
_cell.length_c   1.000
_cell.angle_alpha   90.00
_cell.angle_beta   90.00
_cell.angle_gamma   90.00
#
_symmetry.space_group_name_H-M   'P 1'
#
loop_
_entity.id
_entity.type
_entity.pdbx_description
1 polymer ?
#
loop_
_entity_poly.entity_id
_entity_poly.type
_entity_poly.pdbx_seq_one_letter_code
_entity_poly.pdbx_strand_id
1 'polypeptide(L)'
;MGENGWRWSDAWIFVALVIASGAGRHRRAAATRRPEGVRLADVLSTADHLNQAIPERHEVEGAVRRLAGAGLVSVSDGWFRVTPDGERLWRTRPSAGLGTTVDTVQGVLTRRHPPGEAEWQLAEDDHAAAVQEYVVRSIPMPRRSPEGRSGRP
;
A
#
# COMPACT_ATOMS: atom_id res chain seq x y z
N MET A 1 23.45 10.00 16.26
CA MET A 1 23.86 9.81 14.86
C MET A 1 22.83 8.91 14.18
N GLY A 2 21.97 9.51 13.37
CA GLY A 2 21.19 8.89 12.28
C GLY A 2 20.22 7.75 12.58
N GLU A 3 19.01 8.05 13.08
CA GLU A 3 17.82 7.25 12.74
C GLU A 3 17.27 7.60 11.33
N ASN A 4 18.12 8.19 10.47
CA ASN A 4 17.75 8.74 9.15
C ASN A 4 17.89 7.70 8.02
N GLY A 5 17.70 6.42 8.34
CA GLY A 5 17.76 5.33 7.37
C GLY A 5 16.37 4.86 6.95
N TRP A 6 16.31 4.12 5.84
CA TRP A 6 15.09 3.39 5.49
C TRP A 6 14.79 2.33 6.55
N ARG A 7 13.57 2.36 7.08
CA ARG A 7 13.02 1.33 7.94
C ARG A 7 12.37 0.25 7.08
N TRP A 8 12.31 -0.97 7.60
CA TRP A 8 11.62 -2.06 6.90
C TRP A 8 10.15 -1.74 6.63
N SER A 9 9.47 -1.04 7.55
CA SER A 9 8.09 -0.54 7.35
C SER A 9 7.98 0.40 6.14
N ASP A 10 9.04 1.14 5.78
CA ASP A 10 9.02 2.00 4.59
C ASP A 10 8.92 1.17 3.31
N ALA A 11 9.72 0.10 3.20
CA ALA A 11 9.65 -0.84 2.07
C ALA A 11 8.30 -1.56 2.04
N TRP A 12 7.78 -1.98 3.19
CA TRP A 12 6.48 -2.64 3.28
C TRP A 12 5.35 -1.75 2.76
N ILE A 13 5.26 -0.51 3.23
CA ILE A 13 4.25 0.46 2.80
C ILE A 13 4.40 0.77 1.31
N PHE A 14 5.64 0.93 0.81
CA PHE A 14 5.87 1.16 -0.61
C PHE A 14 5.36 -0.01 -1.48
N VAL A 15 5.68 -1.25 -1.11
CA VAL A 15 5.21 -2.45 -1.82
C VAL A 15 3.69 -2.54 -1.82
N ALA A 16 3.06 -2.30 -0.66
CA ALA A 16 1.61 -2.29 -0.54
C ALA A 16 0.97 -1.26 -1.49
N LEU A 17 1.51 -0.04 -1.54
CA LEU A 17 1.03 1.04 -2.41
C LEU A 17 1.19 0.68 -3.90
N VAL A 18 2.31 0.09 -4.31
CA VAL A 18 2.55 -0.34 -5.70
C VAL A 18 1.59 -1.45 -6.13
N ILE A 19 1.30 -2.42 -5.24
CA ILE A 19 0.37 -3.51 -5.54
C ILE A 19 -1.07 -3.01 -5.57
N ALA A 20 -1.49 -2.19 -4.58
CA ALA A 20 -2.82 -1.59 -4.50
C ALA A 20 -3.13 -0.74 -5.74
N SER A 21 -2.17 0.10 -6.16
CA SER A 21 -2.30 0.96 -7.35
C SER A 21 -2.28 0.18 -8.67
N GLY A 22 -1.89 -1.09 -8.65
CA GLY A 22 -1.69 -1.89 -9.85
C GLY A 22 -0.52 -1.42 -10.70
N ALA A 23 0.32 -0.51 -10.20
CA ALA A 23 1.52 0.01 -10.88
C ALA A 23 2.54 -1.11 -11.21
N GLY A 24 2.45 -2.26 -10.52
CA GLY A 24 3.29 -3.42 -10.77
C GLY A 24 2.80 -4.42 -11.83
N ARG A 25 1.61 -4.25 -12.42
CA ARG A 25 1.05 -5.24 -13.38
C ARG A 25 1.28 -4.81 -14.83
N HIS A 26 2.07 -5.59 -15.57
CA HIS A 26 2.39 -5.41 -17.00
C HIS A 26 1.19 -5.44 -17.98
N ARG A 27 -0.04 -5.76 -17.54
CA ARG A 27 -1.19 -6.03 -18.42
C ARG A 27 -2.44 -5.18 -18.20
N ARG A 28 -2.47 -4.26 -17.24
CA ARG A 28 -3.64 -3.35 -17.11
C ARG A 28 -3.42 -2.11 -17.95
N ALA A 29 -4.31 -1.88 -18.92
CA ALA A 29 -4.38 -0.60 -19.63
C ALA A 29 -4.48 0.55 -18.62
N ALA A 30 -3.78 1.66 -18.88
CA ALA A 30 -3.81 2.85 -18.03
C ALA A 30 -5.25 3.30 -17.70
N ALA A 31 -6.20 3.03 -18.60
CA ALA A 31 -7.64 3.25 -18.43
C ALA A 31 -8.32 2.49 -17.26
N THR A 32 -7.66 1.50 -16.67
CA THR A 32 -8.18 0.75 -15.49
C THR A 32 -7.48 1.11 -14.18
N ARG A 33 -6.47 2.00 -14.23
CA ARG A 33 -5.90 2.60 -13.02
C ARG A 33 -6.86 3.71 -12.58
N ARG A 34 -7.15 3.80 -11.29
CA ARG A 34 -7.82 4.99 -10.75
C ARG A 34 -6.88 6.18 -10.95
N PRO A 35 -7.19 7.15 -11.83
CA PRO A 35 -6.31 8.28 -12.09
C PRO A 35 -6.07 9.10 -10.82
N GLU A 36 -6.99 9.04 -9.86
CA GLU A 36 -6.89 9.71 -8.58
C GLU A 36 -5.84 9.08 -7.67
N GLY A 37 -5.54 7.79 -7.81
CA GLY A 37 -4.67 7.02 -6.91
C GLY A 37 -5.42 5.94 -6.13
N VAL A 38 -4.85 5.48 -5.02
CA VAL A 38 -5.47 4.53 -4.08
C VAL A 38 -5.75 5.16 -2.74
N ARG A 39 -6.75 4.65 -2.01
CA ARG A 39 -7.06 5.13 -0.67
C ARG A 39 -6.21 4.41 0.37
N LEU A 40 -6.08 5.02 1.55
CA LEU A 40 -5.37 4.41 2.68
C LEU A 40 -5.91 3.01 3.01
N ALA A 41 -7.24 2.80 2.98
CA ALA A 41 -7.84 1.49 3.22
C ALA A 41 -7.37 0.40 2.23
N ASP A 42 -7.13 0.75 0.96
CA ASP A 42 -6.61 -0.18 -0.06
C ASP A 42 -5.13 -0.52 0.22
N VAL A 43 -4.36 0.46 0.69
CA VAL A 43 -2.96 0.28 1.11
C VAL A 43 -2.90 -0.63 2.35
N LEU A 44 -3.70 -0.36 3.38
CA LEU A 44 -3.76 -1.17 4.61
C LEU A 44 -4.19 -2.61 4.32
N SER A 45 -5.21 -2.80 3.49
CA SER A 45 -5.66 -4.13 3.07
C SER A 45 -4.54 -4.91 2.37
N THR A 46 -3.77 -4.24 1.51
CA THR A 46 -2.64 -4.88 0.82
C THR A 46 -1.47 -5.14 1.77
N ALA A 47 -1.22 -4.23 2.72
CA ALA A 47 -0.18 -4.37 3.72
C ALA A 47 -0.43 -5.58 4.64
N ASP A 48 -1.67 -5.73 5.11
CA ASP A 48 -2.11 -6.89 5.89
C ASP A 48 -2.00 -8.18 5.08
N HIS A 49 -2.37 -8.16 3.80
CA HIS A 49 -2.19 -9.34 2.95
C HIS A 49 -0.72 -9.78 2.83
N LEU A 50 0.22 -8.84 2.82
CA LEU A 50 1.65 -9.13 2.68
C LEU A 50 2.27 -9.71 3.96
N ASN A 51 1.93 -9.17 5.12
CA ASN A 51 2.63 -9.46 6.38
C ASN A 51 1.74 -9.97 7.52
N GLN A 52 0.44 -10.17 7.28
CA GLN A 52 -0.56 -10.56 8.28
C GLN A 52 -0.57 -9.63 9.50
N ALA A 53 -0.38 -8.34 9.24
CA ALA A 53 -0.35 -7.28 10.24
C ALA A 53 -0.86 -5.97 9.63
N ILE A 54 -1.59 -5.16 10.41
CA ILE A 54 -2.00 -3.82 9.99
C ILE A 54 -0.96 -2.82 10.48
N PRO A 55 -0.34 -2.01 9.59
CA PRO A 55 0.61 -0.98 9.99
C PRO A 55 -0.03 0.05 10.95
N GLU A 56 0.70 0.43 11.98
CA GLU A 56 0.28 1.49 12.87
C GLU A 56 0.32 2.88 12.20
N ARG A 57 -0.44 3.84 12.72
CA ARG A 57 -0.51 5.21 12.19
C ARG A 57 0.88 5.83 12.00
N HIS A 58 1.74 5.67 13.01
CA HIS A 58 3.07 6.26 13.02
C HIS A 58 4.02 5.59 12.02
N GLU A 59 3.82 4.30 11.72
CA GLU A 59 4.57 3.58 10.69
C GLU A 59 4.17 4.08 9.30
N VAL A 60 2.86 4.25 9.05
CA VAL A 60 2.36 4.82 7.80
C VAL A 60 2.87 6.25 7.62
N GLU A 61 2.73 7.10 8.64
CA GLU A 61 3.20 8.48 8.60
C GLU A 61 4.70 8.57 8.31
N GLY A 62 5.52 7.85 9.07
CA GLY A 62 6.97 7.84 8.89
C GLY A 62 7.38 7.35 7.50
N ALA A 63 6.76 6.26 7.03
CA ALA A 63 7.04 5.71 5.71
C ALA A 63 6.67 6.68 4.59
N VAL A 64 5.47 7.26 4.64
CA VAL A 64 4.99 8.18 3.60
C VAL A 64 5.83 9.44 3.57
N ARG A 65 6.20 10.02 4.72
CA ARG A 65 7.10 11.19 4.77
C ARG A 65 8.44 10.92 4.10
N ARG A 66 9.05 9.75 4.36
CA ARG A 66 10.34 9.37 3.76
C ARG A 66 10.24 9.08 2.27
N LEU A 67 9.22 8.32 1.87
CA LEU A 67 8.97 7.93 0.48
C LEU A 67 8.58 9.13 -0.39
N ALA A 68 7.74 10.04 0.13
CA ALA A 68 7.33 11.25 -0.57
C ALA A 68 8.49 12.25 -0.64
N GLY A 69 9.26 12.40 0.44
CA GLY A 69 10.48 13.20 0.44
C GLY A 69 11.53 12.68 -0.53
N ALA A 70 11.58 11.36 -0.77
CA ALA A 70 12.45 10.74 -1.78
C ALA A 70 11.86 10.79 -3.21
N GLY A 71 10.68 11.38 -3.40
CA GLY A 71 10.01 11.50 -4.69
C GLY A 71 9.46 10.18 -5.25
N LEU A 72 9.34 9.13 -4.44
CA LEU A 72 8.90 7.79 -4.88
C LEU A 72 7.37 7.63 -4.84
N VAL A 73 6.71 8.39 -3.96
CA VAL A 73 5.26 8.43 -3.84
C VAL A 73 4.79 9.87 -3.74
N SER A 74 3.51 10.11 -4.00
CA SER A 74 2.87 11.38 -3.68
C SER A 74 1.52 11.14 -3.00
N VAL A 75 1.14 12.08 -2.14
CA VAL A 75 -0.15 12.09 -1.44
C VAL A 75 -0.83 13.42 -1.67
N SER A 76 -2.07 13.40 -2.13
CA SER A 76 -2.87 14.61 -2.35
C SER A 76 -4.35 14.28 -2.16
N ASP A 77 -5.06 15.09 -1.37
CA ASP A 77 -6.51 14.94 -1.14
C ASP A 77 -6.91 13.53 -0.66
N GLY A 78 -6.09 12.92 0.19
CA GLY A 78 -6.32 11.56 0.71
C GLY A 78 -6.03 10.43 -0.28
N TRP A 79 -5.49 10.75 -1.47
CA TRP A 79 -5.10 9.79 -2.48
C TRP A 79 -3.59 9.56 -2.51
N PHE A 80 -3.21 8.29 -2.53
CA PHE A 80 -1.82 7.84 -2.60
C PHE A 80 -1.48 7.42 -4.02
N ARG A 81 -0.33 7.87 -4.52
CA ARG A 81 0.17 7.54 -5.87
C ARG A 81 1.62 7.10 -5.82
N VAL A 82 1.98 6.15 -6.69
CA VAL A 82 3.37 5.88 -7.02
C VAL A 82 3.79 6.89 -8.08
N THR A 83 4.93 7.55 -7.90
CA THR A 83 5.48 8.45 -8.93
C THR A 83 6.13 7.65 -10.06
N PRO A 84 6.46 8.26 -11.21
CA PRO A 84 7.25 7.59 -12.25
C PRO A 84 8.57 7.01 -11.74
N ASP A 85 9.22 7.66 -10.77
CA ASP A 85 10.46 7.18 -10.17
C ASP A 85 10.24 5.99 -9.24
N GLY A 86 9.15 6.00 -8.45
CA GLY A 86 8.71 4.82 -7.71
C GLY A 86 8.40 3.63 -8.63
N GLU A 87 7.71 3.86 -9.75
CA GLU A 87 7.45 2.81 -10.73
C GLU A 87 8.74 2.27 -11.37
N ARG A 88 9.72 3.13 -11.61
CA ARG A 88 11.03 2.74 -12.15
C ARG A 88 11.81 1.92 -11.13
N LEU A 89 11.81 2.32 -9.85
CA LEU A 89 12.40 1.55 -8.76
C LEU A 89 11.78 0.15 -8.71
N TRP A 90 10.45 0.08 -8.72
CA TRP A 90 9.74 -1.19 -8.72
C TRP A 90 10.13 -2.07 -9.91
N ARG A 91 10.15 -1.53 -11.14
CA ARG A 91 10.45 -2.32 -12.35
C ARG A 91 11.90 -2.77 -12.47
N THR A 92 12.83 -2.03 -11.88
CA THR A 92 14.28 -2.32 -11.96
C THR A 92 14.83 -3.06 -10.74
N ARG A 93 13.94 -3.46 -9.81
CA ARG A 93 14.30 -4.32 -8.68
C ARG A 93 14.65 -5.73 -9.19
N PRO A 94 15.57 -6.45 -8.53
CA PRO A 94 15.78 -7.87 -8.80
C PRO A 94 14.47 -8.67 -8.71
N SER A 95 14.23 -9.57 -9.65
CA SER A 95 13.04 -10.43 -9.64
C SER A 95 13.01 -11.28 -8.36
N ALA A 96 11.95 -11.13 -7.59
CA ALA A 96 11.74 -11.82 -6.33
C ALA A 96 10.28 -12.30 -6.26
N GLY A 97 10.05 -13.42 -5.57
CA GLY A 97 8.70 -13.85 -5.23
C GLY A 97 8.04 -12.86 -4.26
N LEU A 98 6.71 -12.92 -4.13
CA LEU A 98 5.96 -12.02 -3.24
C LEU A 98 6.49 -12.05 -1.80
N GLY A 99 6.86 -13.24 -1.30
CA GLY A 99 7.36 -13.42 0.07
C GLY A 99 8.72 -12.79 0.37
N THR A 100 9.51 -12.41 -0.63
CA THR A 100 10.82 -11.73 -0.44
C THR A 100 10.86 -10.34 -1.10
N THR A 101 9.70 -9.87 -1.58
CA THR A 101 9.61 -8.61 -2.32
C THR A 101 9.90 -7.41 -1.41
N VAL A 102 9.44 -7.44 -0.15
CA VAL A 102 9.71 -6.35 0.82
C VAL A 102 11.21 -6.25 1.11
N ASP A 103 11.89 -7.35 1.41
CA ASP A 103 13.35 -7.36 1.65
C ASP A 103 14.14 -6.90 0.42
N THR A 104 13.71 -7.31 -0.76
CA THR A 104 14.33 -6.89 -2.02
C THR A 104 14.20 -5.38 -2.21
N VAL A 105 13.01 -4.82 -1.99
CA VAL A 105 12.77 -3.38 -2.08
C VAL A 105 13.56 -2.63 -1.01
N GLN A 106 13.61 -3.13 0.23
CA GLN A 106 14.41 -2.55 1.31
C GLN A 106 15.89 -2.45 0.90
N GLY A 107 16.44 -3.53 0.34
CA GLY A 107 17.81 -3.54 -0.16
C GLY A 107 18.04 -2.59 -1.34
N VAL A 108 17.02 -2.30 -2.16
CA VAL A 108 17.11 -1.32 -3.27
C VAL A 108 17.04 0.11 -2.72
N LEU A 109 16.11 0.40 -1.81
CA LEU A 109 15.96 1.70 -1.16
C LEU A 109 17.28 2.12 -0.49
N THR A 110 17.81 1.27 0.39
CA THR A 110 19.07 1.52 1.12
C THR A 110 20.27 1.77 0.20
N ARG A 111 20.31 1.15 -0.97
CA ARG A 111 21.45 1.28 -1.90
C ARG A 111 21.35 2.44 -2.87
N ARG A 112 20.14 2.82 -3.27
CA ARG A 112 19.93 3.70 -4.44
C ARG A 112 19.27 5.03 -4.10
N HIS A 113 18.65 5.15 -2.94
CA HIS A 113 17.90 6.35 -2.56
C HIS A 113 18.25 6.74 -1.12
N PRO A 114 18.62 8.00 -0.85
CA PRO A 114 18.51 8.51 0.50
C PRO A 114 17.02 8.67 0.86
N PRO A 115 16.60 8.39 2.10
CA PRO A 115 15.28 8.82 2.54
C PRO A 115 15.22 10.35 2.50
N GLY A 116 14.13 10.89 1.98
CA GLY A 116 13.88 12.32 2.06
C GLY A 116 12.99 12.66 3.25
N GLU A 117 12.59 13.92 3.34
CA GLU A 117 11.61 14.37 4.31
C GLU A 117 10.57 15.24 3.60
N ALA A 118 9.32 14.78 3.64
CA ALA A 118 8.16 15.57 3.25
C ALA A 118 7.38 15.99 4.49
N GLU A 119 6.83 17.20 4.44
CA GLU A 119 5.85 17.69 5.41
C GLU A 119 4.48 17.07 5.08
N TRP A 120 4.22 15.91 5.70
CA TRP A 120 2.93 15.23 5.63
C TRP A 120 2.60 14.64 6.99
N GLN A 121 1.33 14.72 7.38
CA GLN A 121 0.84 14.19 8.65
C GLN A 121 -0.40 13.34 8.39
N LEU A 122 -0.49 12.21 9.09
CA LEU A 122 -1.68 11.36 9.05
C LEU A 122 -2.50 11.62 10.30
N ALA A 123 -3.66 12.24 10.13
CA ALA A 123 -4.61 12.42 11.23
C ALA A 123 -4.99 11.05 11.82
N GLU A 124 -5.14 10.99 13.14
CA GLU A 124 -5.52 9.76 13.84
C GLU A 124 -6.89 9.26 13.38
N ASP A 125 -7.86 10.17 13.22
CA ASP A 125 -9.19 9.85 12.73
C ASP A 125 -9.18 9.28 11.30
N ASP A 126 -8.30 9.77 10.42
CA ASP A 126 -8.17 9.27 9.06
C ASP A 126 -7.61 7.84 9.03
N HIS A 127 -6.62 7.55 9.88
CA HIS A 127 -6.09 6.19 10.02
C HIS A 127 -7.14 5.24 10.61
N ALA A 128 -7.81 5.65 11.69
CA ALA A 128 -8.86 4.87 12.33
C ALA A 128 -10.03 4.58 11.36
N ALA A 129 -10.46 5.59 10.60
CA ALA A 129 -11.50 5.44 9.58
C ALA A 129 -11.09 4.45 8.48
N ALA A 130 -9.82 4.51 8.01
CA ALA A 130 -9.31 3.58 7.01
C ALA A 130 -9.21 2.14 7.53
N VAL A 131 -8.80 1.94 8.79
CA VAL A 131 -8.81 0.63 9.46
C VAL A 131 -10.24 0.10 9.57
N GLN A 132 -11.19 0.93 9.99
CA GLN A 132 -12.60 0.55 10.08
C GLN A 132 -13.18 0.16 8.71
N GLU A 133 -12.90 0.94 7.67
CA GLU A 133 -13.30 0.63 6.28
C GLU A 133 -12.74 -0.73 5.83
N TYR A 134 -11.47 -0.99 6.11
CA TYR A 134 -10.83 -2.28 5.82
C TYR A 134 -11.54 -3.43 6.54
N VAL A 135 -11.70 -3.33 7.86
CA VAL A 135 -12.31 -4.38 8.70
C VAL A 135 -13.71 -4.72 8.19
N VAL A 136 -14.55 -3.72 7.89
CA VAL A 136 -15.91 -3.94 7.37
C VAL A 136 -15.89 -4.67 6.02
N ARG A 137 -14.93 -4.37 5.14
CA ARG A 137 -14.79 -5.04 3.84
C ARG A 137 -14.30 -6.48 3.95
N SER A 138 -13.53 -6.79 4.98
CA SER A 138 -12.96 -8.13 5.21
C SER A 138 -13.94 -9.13 5.81
N ILE A 139 -15.08 -8.66 6.36
CA ILE A 139 -16.13 -9.55 6.88
C ILE A 139 -16.80 -10.26 5.70
N PRO A 140 -16.72 -11.61 5.61
CA PRO A 140 -17.42 -12.35 4.55
C PRO A 140 -18.92 -12.13 4.68
N MET A 141 -19.58 -11.67 3.62
CA MET A 141 -21.04 -11.62 3.61
C MET A 141 -21.60 -13.04 3.85
N PRO A 142 -22.55 -13.22 4.80
CA PRO A 142 -23.18 -14.52 4.97
C PRO A 142 -23.82 -14.92 3.65
N ARG A 143 -23.39 -16.08 3.12
CA ARG A 143 -24.00 -16.68 1.93
C ARG A 143 -25.48 -16.88 2.25
N ARG A 144 -26.37 -16.12 1.59
CA ARG A 144 -27.80 -16.44 1.59
C ARG A 144 -27.95 -17.81 0.93
N SER A 145 -28.21 -18.84 1.72
CA SER A 145 -28.67 -20.13 1.22
C SER A 145 -29.96 -19.91 0.43
N PRO A 146 -30.10 -20.45 -0.80
CA PRO A 146 -31.36 -20.43 -1.51
C PRO A 146 -32.30 -21.48 -0.89
N GLU A 147 -32.95 -21.16 0.22
CA GLU A 147 -34.11 -21.91 0.69
C GLU A 147 -35.35 -21.42 -0.05
N GLY A 148 -35.85 -22.24 -0.98
CA GLY A 148 -37.02 -21.87 -1.76
C GLY A 148 -37.42 -22.89 -2.83
N ARG A 149 -37.63 -24.15 -2.46
CA ARG A 149 -38.50 -25.04 -3.26
C ARG A 149 -39.23 -26.05 -2.39
N SER A 150 -40.11 -25.55 -1.52
CA SER A 150 -41.23 -26.34 -0.98
C SER A 150 -42.37 -26.28 -2.00
N GLY A 151 -42.36 -27.19 -2.96
CA GLY A 151 -43.46 -27.40 -3.90
C GLY A 151 -43.99 -28.82 -3.73
N ARG A 152 -45.04 -28.98 -2.93
CA ARG A 152 -45.81 -30.21 -2.75
C ARG A 152 -47.17 -30.00 -3.43
N PRO A 153 -47.67 -30.95 -4.22
CA PRO A 153 -49.09 -31.28 -4.23
C PRO A 153 -49.38 -32.43 -3.26
#